data_AF-A0A024Q8S4-F1
#
_entry.id   AF-A0A024Q8S4-F1
#
_cell.length_a   1.000
_cell.length_b   1.000
_cell.length_c   1.000
_cell.angle_alpha   90.00
_cell.angle_beta   90.00
_cell.angle_gamma   90.00
#
_symmetry.space_group_name_H-M   'P 1'
#
loop_
_entity.id
_entity.type
_entity.pdbx_description
1 polymer ?
#
loop_
_entity_poly.entity_id
_entity_poly.type
_entity_poly.pdbx_seq_one_letter_code
_entity_poly.pdbx_strand_id
1 'polypeptide(L)'
;MTASLLDLYFLSPLFWTLLLLPNMEMATTQQVADFYEVSVDTIKTVLKRNKTELKSDGFVNGSGKFVKVNLTSTEIQQKQGYFLITDNQGNEVKVNNVRNSLFPKRAILRVGMLLRDSEVAKEVR
;
A
#
# COMPACT_ATOMS: atom_id res chain seq x y z
N MET A 1 -15.32 26.70 -3.91
CA MET A 1 -14.23 25.86 -3.38
C MET A 1 -14.86 24.74 -2.59
N THR A 2 -15.38 23.73 -3.28
CA THR A 2 -15.88 22.52 -2.64
C THR A 2 -14.70 21.57 -2.56
N ALA A 3 -14.20 21.33 -1.35
CA ALA A 3 -13.40 20.13 -1.12
C ALA A 3 -14.27 18.95 -1.55
N SER A 4 -13.79 18.13 -2.48
CA SER A 4 -14.49 16.93 -2.89
C SER A 4 -14.67 16.03 -1.65
N LEU A 5 -15.71 15.19 -1.61
CA LEU A 5 -15.89 14.27 -0.48
C LEU A 5 -14.63 13.41 -0.27
N LEU A 6 -13.92 13.09 -1.36
CA LEU A 6 -12.65 12.37 -1.34
C LEU A 6 -11.52 13.16 -0.65
N ASP A 7 -11.42 14.49 -0.85
CA ASP A 7 -10.41 15.34 -0.19
C ASP A 7 -10.52 15.24 1.35
N LEU A 8 -11.75 15.20 1.86
CA LEU A 8 -12.04 15.02 3.29
C LEU A 8 -11.72 13.59 3.77
N TYR A 9 -11.92 12.57 2.93
CA TYR A 9 -11.58 11.19 3.26
C TYR A 9 -10.06 10.98 3.38
N PHE A 10 -9.26 11.51 2.46
CA PHE A 10 -7.80 11.40 2.50
C PHE A 10 -7.17 12.06 3.73
N LEU A 11 -7.78 13.13 4.24
CA LEU A 11 -7.36 13.81 5.47
C LEU A 11 -7.83 13.09 6.74
N SER A 12 -8.77 12.14 6.61
CA SER A 12 -9.28 11.40 7.76
C SER A 12 -8.27 10.31 8.21
N PRO A 13 -7.90 10.24 9.49
CA PRO A 13 -7.08 9.14 10.01
C PRO A 13 -7.75 7.77 9.89
N LEU A 14 -9.09 7.74 9.79
CA LEU A 14 -9.88 6.53 9.60
C LEU A 14 -9.63 5.88 8.24
N PHE A 15 -9.52 6.68 7.17
CA PHE A 15 -9.28 6.18 5.82
C PHE A 15 -7.95 5.40 5.73
N TRP A 16 -6.87 5.98 6.26
CA TRP A 16 -5.56 5.35 6.25
C TRP A 16 -5.54 4.02 7.00
N THR A 17 -6.33 3.91 8.06
CA THR A 17 -6.47 2.67 8.82
C THR A 17 -7.03 1.55 7.95
N LEU A 18 -7.90 1.84 6.99
CA LEU A 18 -8.51 0.83 6.11
C LEU A 18 -7.56 0.34 5.02
N LEU A 19 -6.67 1.19 4.52
CA LEU A 19 -5.76 0.88 3.41
C LEU A 19 -4.48 0.17 3.85
N LEU A 20 -3.98 0.50 5.04
CA LEU A 20 -2.67 0.06 5.50
C LEU A 20 -2.74 -1.33 6.14
N LEU A 21 -1.59 -2.01 6.17
CA LEU A 21 -1.43 -3.26 6.91
C LEU A 21 -1.80 -3.04 8.39
N PRO A 22 -2.44 -4.02 9.05
CA PRO A 22 -2.88 -3.87 10.44
C PRO A 22 -1.69 -3.57 11.35
N ASN A 23 -1.83 -2.56 12.20
CA ASN A 23 -0.78 -2.08 13.10
C ASN A 23 0.55 -1.69 12.42
N MET A 24 0.51 -1.40 11.11
CA MET A 24 1.63 -0.85 10.35
C MET A 24 1.19 0.39 9.58
N GLU A 25 2.10 1.35 9.41
CA GLU A 25 1.84 2.52 8.57
C GLU A 25 2.23 2.30 7.09
N MET A 26 2.11 1.07 6.59
CA MET A 26 2.56 0.68 5.24
C MET A 26 1.52 -0.19 4.52
N ALA A 27 1.44 -0.04 3.19
CA ALA A 27 0.64 -0.90 2.31
C ALA A 27 1.53 -1.79 1.44
N THR A 28 0.99 -2.91 0.98
CA THR A 28 1.60 -3.78 -0.04
C THR A 28 1.34 -3.26 -1.45
N THR A 29 2.07 -3.77 -2.46
CA THR A 29 1.78 -3.45 -3.87
C THR A 29 0.34 -3.74 -4.27
N GLN A 30 -0.26 -4.82 -3.76
CA GLN A 30 -1.64 -5.20 -4.06
C GLN A 30 -2.59 -4.13 -3.54
N GLN A 31 -2.49 -3.78 -2.26
CA GLN A 31 -3.32 -2.74 -1.65
C GLN A 31 -3.20 -1.38 -2.37
N VAL A 32 -1.99 -0.99 -2.80
CA VAL A 32 -1.79 0.25 -3.58
C VAL A 32 -2.44 0.17 -4.96
N ALA A 33 -2.41 -1.01 -5.59
CA ALA A 33 -3.04 -1.23 -6.89
C ALA A 33 -4.57 -1.17 -6.78
N ASP A 34 -5.13 -1.84 -5.79
CA ASP A 34 -6.56 -1.84 -5.49
C ASP A 34 -7.03 -0.42 -5.16
N PHE A 35 -6.24 0.32 -4.39
CA PHE A 35 -6.54 1.69 -4.01
C PHE A 35 -6.63 2.67 -5.19
N TYR A 36 -5.71 2.57 -6.15
CA TYR A 36 -5.73 3.42 -7.35
C TYR A 36 -6.55 2.83 -8.50
N GLU A 37 -7.22 1.70 -8.28
CA GLU A 37 -7.98 0.93 -9.26
C GLU A 37 -7.18 0.62 -10.54
N VAL A 38 -5.91 0.24 -10.35
CA VAL A 38 -5.00 -0.13 -11.45
C VAL A 38 -4.46 -1.55 -11.29
N SER A 39 -3.91 -2.11 -12.35
CA SER A 39 -3.24 -3.40 -12.27
C SER A 39 -2.00 -3.35 -11.37
N VAL A 40 -1.70 -4.45 -10.68
CA VAL A 40 -0.47 -4.61 -9.89
C VAL A 40 0.78 -4.37 -10.74
N ASP A 41 0.75 -4.75 -12.02
CA ASP A 41 1.87 -4.57 -12.94
C ASP A 41 2.10 -3.10 -13.30
N THR A 42 1.05 -2.27 -13.30
CA THR A 42 1.15 -0.81 -13.38
C THR A 42 1.97 -0.29 -12.21
N ILE A 43 1.64 -0.70 -10.97
CA ILE A 43 2.38 -0.29 -9.77
C ILE A 43 3.83 -0.78 -9.81
N LYS A 44 4.09 -2.03 -10.24
CA LYS A 44 5.47 -2.53 -10.41
C LYS A 44 6.25 -1.71 -11.42
N THR A 45 5.61 -1.28 -12.51
CA THR A 45 6.24 -0.43 -13.53
C THR A 45 6.58 0.95 -12.98
N VAL A 46 5.66 1.58 -12.25
CA VAL A 46 5.89 2.85 -11.54
C VAL A 46 7.06 2.71 -10.57
N LEU A 47 7.07 1.63 -9.78
CA LEU A 47 8.15 1.36 -8.83
C LEU A 47 9.51 1.19 -9.52
N LYS A 48 9.55 0.48 -10.66
CA LYS A 48 10.79 0.25 -11.42
C LYS A 48 11.34 1.55 -12.00
N ARG A 49 10.47 2.42 -12.53
CA ARG A 49 10.87 3.67 -13.20
C ARG A 49 11.23 4.79 -12.22
N ASN A 50 10.60 4.84 -11.04
CA ASN A 50 10.71 5.97 -10.10
C ASN A 50 11.24 5.53 -8.73
N LYS A 51 12.13 4.53 -8.71
CA LYS A 51 12.62 3.90 -7.48
C LYS A 51 13.31 4.88 -6.53
N THR A 52 14.06 5.84 -7.07
CA THR A 52 14.80 6.85 -6.30
C THR A 52 13.85 7.75 -5.53
N GLU A 53 12.83 8.29 -6.20
CA GLU A 53 11.79 9.14 -5.59
C GLU A 53 11.02 8.38 -4.51
N LEU A 54 10.54 7.17 -4.84
CA LEU A 54 9.78 6.36 -3.88
C LEU A 54 10.61 6.02 -2.64
N LYS A 55 11.91 5.72 -2.80
CA LYS A 55 12.82 5.50 -1.66
C LYS A 55 12.98 6.75 -0.80
N SER A 56 13.07 7.94 -1.41
CA SER A 56 13.13 9.19 -0.65
C SER A 56 11.86 9.47 0.15
N ASP A 57 10.72 8.93 -0.30
CA ASP A 57 9.43 8.96 0.40
C ASP A 57 9.23 7.76 1.36
N GLY A 58 10.28 6.96 1.62
CA GLY A 58 10.29 5.90 2.63
C GLY A 58 9.88 4.52 2.14
N PHE A 59 9.74 4.30 0.82
CA PHE A 59 9.52 2.97 0.26
C PHE A 59 10.64 2.00 0.66
N VAL A 60 10.26 0.79 1.09
CA VAL A 60 11.22 -0.27 1.45
C VAL A 60 10.85 -1.62 0.83
N ASN A 61 11.87 -2.41 0.54
CA ASN A 61 11.71 -3.83 0.27
C ASN A 61 11.90 -4.62 1.57
N GLY A 62 10.79 -4.93 2.25
CA GLY A 62 10.79 -5.66 3.51
C GLY A 62 10.72 -7.18 3.33
N SER A 63 11.35 -7.93 4.24
CA SER A 63 11.19 -9.39 4.29
C SER A 63 9.87 -9.77 4.93
N GLY A 64 9.41 -11.01 4.72
CA GLY A 64 8.23 -11.53 5.42
C GLY A 64 8.42 -11.53 6.94
N LYS A 65 9.66 -11.73 7.43
CA LYS A 65 10.01 -11.61 8.85
C LYS A 65 9.81 -10.18 9.37
N PHE A 66 10.24 -9.18 8.60
CA PHE A 66 10.02 -7.77 8.95
C PHE A 66 8.53 -7.47 9.09
N VAL A 67 7.71 -7.95 8.15
CA VAL A 67 6.26 -7.77 8.22
C VAL A 67 5.69 -8.49 9.45
N LYS A 68 6.00 -9.77 9.67
CA LYS A 68 5.51 -10.55 10.84
C LYS A 68 5.80 -9.91 12.20
N VAL A 69 6.98 -9.32 12.37
CA VAL A 69 7.38 -8.69 13.66
C VAL A 69 6.56 -7.43 13.94
N ASN A 70 6.15 -6.71 12.90
CA ASN A 70 5.40 -5.46 13.04
C ASN A 70 3.89 -5.66 13.01
N LEU A 71 3.41 -6.82 12.54
CA LEU A 71 2.01 -7.22 12.66
C LEU A 71 1.71 -7.60 14.11
N THR A 72 1.02 -6.72 14.83
CA THR A 72 0.54 -7.03 16.18
C THR A 72 -0.85 -7.67 16.07
N SER A 73 -1.04 -8.88 16.60
CA SER A 73 -2.36 -9.50 16.82
C SER A 73 -3.21 -9.85 15.59
N THR A 74 -2.61 -10.18 14.44
CA THR A 74 -3.34 -10.63 13.24
C THR A 74 -3.31 -12.15 13.10
N GLU A 75 -4.40 -12.76 12.61
CA GLU A 75 -4.39 -14.17 12.20
C GLU A 75 -3.45 -14.36 11.00
N ILE A 76 -2.46 -15.24 11.15
CA ILE A 76 -1.47 -15.53 10.10
C ILE A 76 -1.62 -16.98 9.65
N GLN A 77 -2.03 -17.17 8.41
CA GLN A 77 -2.04 -18.51 7.79
C GLN A 77 -0.74 -18.73 7.01
N GLN A 78 0.10 -19.66 7.49
CA GLN A 78 1.35 -19.99 6.82
C GLN A 78 1.09 -20.87 5.60
N LYS A 79 1.70 -20.54 4.46
CA LYS A 79 1.75 -21.38 3.25
C LYS A 79 3.19 -21.52 2.76
N GLN A 80 3.42 -22.40 1.79
CA GLN A 80 4.76 -22.57 1.24
C GLN A 80 5.16 -21.32 0.43
N GLY A 81 6.22 -20.63 0.88
CA GLY A 81 6.78 -19.44 0.22
C GLY A 81 6.12 -18.09 0.57
N TYR A 82 4.93 -18.09 1.17
CA TYR A 82 4.19 -16.89 1.56
C TYR A 82 3.27 -17.16 2.76
N PHE A 83 2.71 -16.11 3.34
CA PHE A 83 1.67 -16.21 4.35
C PHE A 83 0.53 -15.25 4.02
N LEU A 84 -0.66 -15.58 4.51
CA LEU A 84 -1.84 -14.73 4.41
C LEU A 84 -2.06 -14.07 5.76
N ILE A 85 -2.44 -12.80 5.70
CA ILE A 85 -2.82 -11.99 6.85
C ILE A 85 -4.18 -11.39 6.59
N THR A 86 -5.00 -11.27 7.62
CA THR A 86 -6.27 -10.57 7.54
C THR A 86 -6.04 -9.08 7.71
N ASP A 87 -6.46 -8.25 6.76
CA ASP A 87 -6.39 -6.80 6.90
C ASP A 87 -7.47 -6.26 7.87
N ASN A 88 -7.49 -4.94 8.09
CA ASN A 88 -8.47 -4.29 8.95
C ASN A 88 -9.93 -4.38 8.44
N GLN A 89 -10.13 -4.82 7.19
CA GLN A 89 -11.43 -5.00 6.56
C GLN A 89 -11.86 -6.47 6.51
N GLY A 90 -11.03 -7.40 6.97
CA GLY A 90 -11.30 -8.83 6.89
C GLY A 90 -10.82 -9.51 5.60
N ASN A 91 -10.11 -8.82 4.71
CA ASN A 91 -9.60 -9.39 3.46
C ASN A 91 -8.26 -10.08 3.67
N GLU A 92 -8.00 -11.13 2.89
CA GLU A 92 -6.71 -11.82 2.89
C GLU A 92 -5.67 -11.07 2.05
N VAL A 93 -4.61 -10.60 2.71
CA VAL A 93 -3.45 -10.00 2.06
C VAL A 93 -2.31 -11.01 1.97
N LYS A 94 -1.81 -11.23 0.75
CA LYS A 94 -0.67 -12.12 0.49
C LYS A 94 0.65 -11.41 0.76
N VAL A 95 1.45 -11.98 1.67
CA VAL A 95 2.80 -11.50 1.99
C VAL A 95 3.82 -12.61 1.72
N ASN A 96 4.78 -12.34 0.83
CA ASN A 96 5.85 -13.28 0.53
C ASN A 96 6.83 -13.39 1.70
N ASN A 97 7.44 -14.56 1.87
CA ASN A 97 8.43 -14.75 2.95
C ASN A 97 9.72 -13.96 2.72
N VAL A 98 10.11 -13.74 1.45
CA VAL A 98 11.45 -13.22 1.11
C VAL A 98 11.46 -11.72 0.87
N ARG A 99 10.61 -11.22 -0.04
CA ARG A 99 10.59 -9.79 -0.44
C ARG A 99 9.18 -9.30 -0.70
N ASN A 100 8.86 -8.17 -0.09
CA ASN A 100 7.62 -7.43 -0.25
C ASN A 100 7.95 -5.97 -0.50
N SER A 101 7.24 -5.35 -1.43
CA SER A 101 7.30 -3.91 -1.66
C SER A 101 6.31 -3.25 -0.69
N LEU A 102 6.84 -2.44 0.22
CA LEU A 102 6.07 -1.79 1.29
C LEU A 102 6.10 -0.27 1.09
N PHE A 103 4.90 0.32 1.09
CA PHE A 103 4.68 1.72 0.77
C PHE A 103 4.13 2.45 2.00
N PRO A 104 4.90 3.33 2.65
CA PRO A 104 4.31 4.25 3.63
C PRO A 104 3.38 5.26 2.94
N LYS A 105 2.51 5.94 3.72
CA LYS A 105 1.53 6.92 3.20
C LYS A 105 2.10 7.88 2.16
N ARG A 106 3.29 8.45 2.42
CA ARG A 106 3.99 9.36 1.49
C ARG A 106 4.32 8.70 0.14
N ALA A 107 4.82 7.47 0.16
CA ALA A 107 5.12 6.72 -1.05
C ALA A 107 3.84 6.34 -1.81
N ILE A 108 2.73 6.08 -1.12
CA ILE A 108 1.41 5.84 -1.75
C ILE A 108 0.98 7.11 -2.52
N LEU A 109 1.00 8.27 -1.86
CA LEU A 109 0.66 9.55 -2.51
C LEU A 109 1.60 9.87 -3.69
N ARG A 110 2.90 9.55 -3.56
CA ARG A 110 3.88 9.64 -4.65
C ARG A 110 3.49 8.79 -5.85
N VAL A 111 3.00 7.57 -5.63
CA VAL A 111 2.48 6.71 -6.70
C VAL A 111 1.30 7.38 -7.41
N GLY A 112 0.32 7.92 -6.67
CA GLY A 112 -0.81 8.65 -7.27
C GLY A 112 -0.33 9.80 -8.16
N MET A 113 0.61 10.61 -7.69
CA MET A 113 1.19 11.69 -8.50
C MET A 113 1.90 11.20 -9.78
N LEU A 114 2.41 9.97 -9.80
CA LEU A 114 3.09 9.38 -10.96
C LEU A 114 2.12 8.69 -11.94
N LEU A 115 0.93 8.29 -11.47
CA LEU A 115 -0.13 7.71 -12.30
C LEU A 115 -0.89 8.82 -13.04
N ARG A 116 -0.51 9.08 -14.29
CA ARG A 116 -1.10 10.17 -15.10
C ARG A 116 -2.52 9.87 -15.59
N ASP A 117 -2.83 8.60 -15.82
CA ASP A 117 -4.04 8.18 -16.51
C ASP A 117 -5.12 7.60 -15.56
N SER A 118 -4.78 7.32 -14.30
CA SER A 118 -5.75 6.80 -13.32
C SER A 118 -6.73 7.89 -12.91
N GLU A 119 -8.03 7.58 -12.93
CA GLU A 119 -9.10 8.50 -12.54
C GLU A 119 -9.01 8.84 -11.05
N VAL A 120 -8.85 7.82 -10.19
CA VAL A 120 -8.61 7.99 -8.75
C VAL A 120 -7.35 8.82 -8.47
N ALA A 121 -6.28 8.60 -9.25
CA ALA A 121 -5.03 9.34 -9.07
C ALA A 121 -5.15 10.83 -9.47
N LYS A 122 -6.08 11.19 -10.36
CA LYS A 122 -6.32 12.59 -10.73
C LYS A 122 -6.89 13.39 -9.58
N GLU A 123 -7.66 12.76 -8.69
CA GLU A 123 -8.25 13.41 -7.50
C GLU A 123 -7.23 13.65 -6.38
N VAL A 124 -6.08 12.94 -6.41
CA VAL A 124 -5.00 13.16 -5.44
C VAL A 124 -4.19 14.44 -5.75
N ARG A 125 -4.33 15.01 -6.96
CA ARG A 125 -3.66 16.26 -7.38
C ARG A 125 -4.55 17.47 -7.17
#